data_AF-A0A1Q7DUM6-F1
#
_entry.id   AF-A0A1Q7DUM6-F1
#
_cell.length_a   1.000
_cell.length_b   1.000
_cell.length_c   1.000
_cell.angle_alpha   90.00
_cell.angle_beta   90.00
_cell.angle_gamma   90.00
#
_symmetry.space_group_name_H-M   'P 1'
#
loop_
_entity.id
_entity.type
_entity.pdbx_description
1 polymer ?
#
loop_
_entity_poly.entity_id
_entity_poly.type
_entity_poly.pdbx_seq_one_letter_code
_entity_poly.pdbx_strand_id
1 'polypeptide(L)'
;MFRAAVKWIVAGCFTAALLPAVPASASGQSLALDSILAPPPTSDYVEMLPTQQGVLEGPFDAAGYAAIGGQAAAAKTINTLKDDGFISGYGRAWVQQAQHRVMVEIVVAFSGGRGAQAWLTQSLQADQADPTYQHALTLEGIDTYYGARLSDLSRYFADAFLFVKGNDGFLVSTISDSDSLGDSAAMQTHVQYAKAPAYTIPPSGWPGAARPWLSLENLKQVAGDATAALVATTALAWLLVIVLSMRRRRRAVVG
;
A
#
# COMPACT_ATOMS: atom_id res chain seq x y z
N MET A 1 -15.07 5.76 -6.32
CA MET A 1 -15.94 6.08 -5.19
C MET A 1 -16.04 4.83 -4.34
N PHE A 2 -14.97 4.62 -3.55
CA PHE A 2 -14.98 3.71 -2.43
C PHE A 2 -16.15 4.15 -1.56
N ARG A 3 -17.15 3.29 -1.39
CA ARG A 3 -18.03 3.43 -0.24
C ARG A 3 -17.34 2.65 0.86
N ALA A 4 -16.26 3.19 1.40
CA ALA A 4 -15.79 2.80 2.71
C ALA A 4 -16.71 3.49 3.73
N ALA A 5 -18.01 3.22 3.63
CA ALA A 5 -18.82 3.36 4.81
C ALA A 5 -18.32 2.24 5.70
N VAL A 6 -17.56 2.61 6.75
CA VAL A 6 -17.32 1.70 7.86
C VAL A 6 -18.70 1.42 8.44
N LYS A 7 -19.38 0.42 7.87
CA LYS A 7 -20.66 -0.05 8.36
C LYS A 7 -20.33 -0.83 9.62
N TRP A 8 -20.38 -0.13 10.74
CA TRP A 8 -20.37 -0.71 12.08
C TRP A 8 -21.55 -1.68 12.19
N ILE A 9 -21.33 -2.95 11.87
CA ILE A 9 -22.19 -4.02 12.38
C ILE A 9 -21.54 -4.50 13.68
N VAL A 10 -21.73 -3.74 14.75
CA VAL A 10 -21.56 -4.30 16.10
C VAL A 10 -22.85 -5.08 16.39
N ALA A 11 -22.90 -6.33 15.93
CA ALA A 11 -23.92 -7.26 16.38
C ALA A 11 -23.66 -7.57 17.86
N GLY A 12 -24.42 -6.93 18.74
CA GLY A 12 -24.49 -7.30 20.14
C GLY A 12 -25.04 -8.72 20.27
N CYS A 13 -24.15 -9.71 20.36
CA CYS A 13 -24.38 -11.03 20.94
C CYS A 13 -23.01 -11.72 21.11
N PHE A 14 -22.43 -11.62 22.31
CA PHE A 14 -21.30 -12.45 22.73
C PHE A 14 -21.78 -13.90 22.87
N THR A 15 -21.63 -14.69 21.82
CA THR A 15 -21.75 -16.16 21.88
C THR A 15 -20.59 -16.78 21.12
N ALA A 16 -19.69 -17.42 21.87
CA ALA A 16 -18.60 -18.22 21.32
C ALA A 16 -19.17 -19.48 20.64
N ALA A 17 -19.37 -19.41 19.32
CA ALA A 17 -19.70 -20.57 18.50
C ALA A 17 -18.44 -21.08 17.81
N LEU A 18 -18.07 -22.32 18.11
CA LEU A 18 -17.01 -23.08 17.44
C LEU A 18 -17.44 -23.35 15.99
N LEU A 19 -16.79 -22.72 15.03
CA LEU A 19 -16.94 -23.02 13.60
C LEU A 19 -15.55 -23.28 12.97
N PRO A 20 -15.49 -24.14 11.95
CA PRO A 20 -14.23 -24.62 11.39
C PRO A 20 -13.50 -23.51 10.62
N ALA A 21 -12.21 -23.37 10.91
CA ALA A 21 -11.31 -22.41 10.28
C ALA A 21 -11.13 -22.73 8.78
N VAL A 22 -11.38 -21.76 7.92
CA VAL A 22 -10.98 -21.81 6.51
C VAL A 22 -9.53 -21.33 6.42
N PRO A 23 -8.60 -22.11 5.83
CA PRO A 23 -7.21 -21.68 5.72
C PRO A 23 -7.07 -20.57 4.68
N ALA A 24 -6.60 -19.40 5.11
CA ALA A 24 -6.15 -18.32 4.24
C ALA A 24 -4.79 -18.69 3.62
N SER A 25 -4.74 -18.88 2.30
CA SER A 25 -3.48 -19.07 1.58
C SER A 25 -2.97 -17.71 1.10
N ALA A 26 -2.06 -17.08 1.86
CA ALA A 26 -1.31 -15.91 1.42
C ALA A 26 -0.04 -16.36 0.69
N SER A 27 -0.02 -16.26 -0.64
CA SER A 27 1.21 -16.32 -1.44
C SER A 27 1.60 -14.91 -1.88
N GLY A 28 2.65 -14.37 -1.27
CA GLY A 28 3.24 -13.09 -1.64
C GLY A 28 4.40 -12.80 -0.71
N GLN A 29 5.53 -12.33 -1.23
CA GLN A 29 6.72 -11.97 -0.44
C GLN A 29 6.27 -11.20 0.81
N SER A 30 6.51 -11.77 1.99
CA SER A 30 6.08 -11.16 3.25
C SER A 30 6.91 -9.90 3.48
N LEU A 31 6.42 -8.77 2.98
CA LEU A 31 6.69 -7.48 3.62
C LEU A 31 6.24 -7.73 5.06
N ALA A 32 7.15 -7.75 6.03
CA ALA A 32 6.84 -8.09 7.42
C ALA A 32 5.97 -6.99 8.08
N LEU A 33 4.75 -6.80 7.55
CA LEU A 33 3.81 -5.75 7.88
C LEU A 33 3.26 -5.90 9.30
N ASP A 34 3.31 -7.11 9.84
CA ASP A 34 3.04 -7.41 11.25
C ASP A 34 3.99 -6.64 12.19
N SER A 35 5.25 -6.45 11.78
CA SER A 35 6.27 -5.83 12.62
C SER A 35 6.24 -4.29 12.63
N ILE A 36 5.58 -3.66 11.64
CA ILE A 36 5.60 -2.21 11.45
C ILE A 36 4.43 -1.47 12.12
N LEU A 37 3.37 -2.18 12.52
CA LEU A 37 2.29 -1.61 13.34
C LEU A 37 2.72 -1.45 14.79
N ALA A 38 2.34 -0.36 15.42
CA ALA A 38 2.72 0.01 16.76
C ALA A 38 2.13 -0.97 17.78
N PRO A 39 2.74 -1.11 18.97
CA PRO A 39 2.03 -1.69 20.09
C PRO A 39 0.83 -0.79 20.46
N PRO A 40 -0.20 -1.33 21.12
CA PRO A 40 -1.32 -0.51 21.58
C PRO A 40 -0.85 0.59 22.56
N PRO A 41 -1.63 1.67 22.72
CA PRO A 41 -1.22 2.82 23.54
C PRO A 41 -0.83 2.47 24.98
N THR A 42 -1.54 1.51 25.58
CA THR A 42 -1.41 1.11 26.98
C THR A 42 -1.69 -0.39 27.13
N SER A 43 -1.25 -0.98 28.24
CA SER A 43 -1.33 -2.43 28.49
C SER A 43 -2.74 -2.96 28.79
N ASP A 44 -3.71 -2.07 29.00
CA ASP A 44 -5.13 -2.40 29.21
C ASP A 44 -5.92 -2.57 27.90
N TYR A 45 -5.29 -2.32 26.76
CA TYR A 45 -5.79 -2.72 25.45
C TYR A 45 -5.49 -4.20 25.21
N VAL A 46 -6.54 -4.99 24.98
CA VAL A 46 -6.46 -6.43 24.70
C VAL A 46 -6.70 -6.66 23.21
N GLU A 47 -5.78 -7.33 22.55
CA GLU A 47 -5.85 -7.63 21.11
C GLU A 47 -7.05 -8.52 20.78
N MET A 48 -7.74 -8.20 19.69
CA MET A 48 -8.93 -8.90 19.24
C MET A 48 -8.53 -10.21 18.55
N LEU A 49 -9.43 -11.20 18.62
CA LEU A 49 -9.22 -12.43 17.87
C LEU A 49 -9.55 -12.23 16.39
N PRO A 50 -8.80 -12.86 15.45
CA PRO A 50 -9.00 -12.67 14.00
C PRO A 50 -10.34 -13.14 13.43
N THR A 51 -11.22 -13.67 14.26
CA THR A 51 -12.50 -14.24 13.87
C THR A 51 -13.68 -13.26 14.00
N GLN A 52 -13.43 -12.03 14.46
CA GLN A 52 -14.47 -11.01 14.59
C GLN A 52 -14.86 -10.44 13.23
N GLN A 53 -16.14 -10.56 12.87
CA GLN A 53 -16.66 -9.97 11.62
C GLN A 53 -16.53 -8.44 11.64
N GLY A 54 -16.12 -7.87 10.50
CA GLY A 54 -16.02 -6.41 10.33
C GLY A 54 -14.69 -5.81 10.80
N VAL A 55 -13.78 -6.62 11.33
CA VAL A 55 -12.43 -6.19 11.76
C VAL A 55 -11.39 -6.82 10.83
N LEU A 56 -10.48 -6.00 10.32
CA LEU A 56 -9.27 -6.52 9.67
C LEU A 56 -8.24 -6.83 10.75
N GLU A 57 -8.06 -8.11 11.01
CA GLU A 57 -7.08 -8.61 11.98
C GLU A 57 -6.17 -9.63 11.29
N GLY A 58 -4.86 -9.41 11.39
CA GLY A 58 -3.88 -10.19 10.66
C GLY A 58 -3.72 -9.79 9.19
N PRO A 59 -3.10 -10.64 8.37
CA PRO A 59 -2.85 -10.34 6.96
C PRO A 59 -4.15 -10.36 6.14
N PHE A 60 -4.29 -9.42 5.21
CA PHE A 60 -5.41 -9.34 4.28
C PHE A 60 -4.97 -9.01 2.85
N ASP A 61 -5.79 -9.43 1.89
CA ASP A 61 -5.66 -9.08 0.48
C ASP A 61 -6.69 -8.02 0.06
N ALA A 62 -6.74 -7.69 -1.23
CA ALA A 62 -7.70 -6.71 -1.76
C ALA A 62 -9.16 -7.13 -1.55
N ALA A 63 -9.46 -8.43 -1.52
CA ALA A 63 -10.81 -8.92 -1.27
C ALA A 63 -11.20 -8.78 0.22
N GLY A 64 -10.26 -9.09 1.12
CA GLY A 64 -10.41 -8.83 2.56
C GLY A 64 -10.64 -7.36 2.86
N TYR A 65 -9.86 -6.47 2.25
CA TYR A 65 -10.06 -5.03 2.38
C TYR A 65 -11.43 -4.59 1.84
N ALA A 66 -11.81 -5.06 0.65
CA ALA A 66 -13.08 -4.73 0.03
C ALA A 66 -14.30 -5.21 0.82
N ALA A 67 -14.16 -6.28 1.61
CA ALA A 67 -15.24 -6.82 2.41
C ALA A 67 -15.72 -5.85 3.51
N ILE A 68 -14.85 -4.97 4.01
CA ILE A 68 -15.21 -3.97 5.04
C ILE A 68 -16.25 -2.96 4.52
N GLY A 69 -16.07 -2.48 3.29
CA GLY A 69 -16.97 -1.49 2.66
C GLY A 69 -18.30 -2.08 2.18
N GLY A 70 -18.50 -3.39 2.34
CA GLY A 70 -19.69 -4.12 1.92
C GLY A 70 -19.69 -4.56 0.46
N GLN A 71 -20.53 -5.56 0.17
CA GLN A 71 -20.51 -6.32 -1.10
C GLN A 71 -20.83 -5.49 -2.35
N ALA A 72 -21.63 -4.44 -2.22
CA ALA A 72 -22.10 -3.66 -3.38
C ALA A 72 -20.97 -2.92 -4.13
N ALA A 73 -19.86 -2.60 -3.45
CA ALA A 73 -18.72 -1.91 -4.05
C ALA A 73 -17.47 -2.80 -4.21
N ALA A 74 -17.53 -4.06 -3.75
CA ALA A 74 -16.35 -4.89 -3.55
C ALA A 74 -15.52 -5.09 -4.84
N ALA A 75 -16.17 -5.43 -5.96
CA ALA A 75 -15.47 -5.62 -7.24
C ALA A 75 -14.76 -4.35 -7.72
N LYS A 76 -15.37 -3.18 -7.53
CA LYS A 76 -14.78 -1.89 -7.90
C LYS A 76 -13.59 -1.56 -7.01
N THR A 77 -13.72 -1.81 -5.70
CA THR A 77 -12.63 -1.63 -4.73
C THR A 77 -11.44 -2.51 -5.08
N ILE A 78 -11.66 -3.80 -5.34
CA ILE A 78 -10.61 -4.75 -5.72
C ILE A 78 -9.87 -4.28 -6.98
N ASN A 79 -10.61 -3.89 -8.02
CA ASN A 79 -10.00 -3.41 -9.27
C ASN A 79 -9.18 -2.14 -9.04
N THR A 80 -9.71 -1.20 -8.25
CA THR A 80 -8.99 0.06 -7.98
C THR A 80 -7.71 -0.20 -7.18
N LEU A 81 -7.77 -1.04 -6.14
CA LEU A 81 -6.58 -1.45 -5.39
C LEU A 81 -5.53 -2.12 -6.29
N LYS A 82 -5.98 -2.98 -7.21
CA LYS A 82 -5.11 -3.63 -8.18
C LYS A 82 -4.45 -2.62 -9.12
N ASP A 83 -5.20 -1.64 -9.63
CA ASP A 83 -4.69 -0.59 -10.51
C ASP A 83 -3.71 0.35 -9.79
N ASP A 84 -3.96 0.62 -8.50
CA ASP A 84 -3.06 1.37 -7.62
C ASP A 84 -1.83 0.55 -7.18
N GLY A 85 -1.79 -0.74 -7.52
CA GLY A 85 -0.67 -1.64 -7.26
C GLY A 85 -0.59 -2.13 -5.82
N PHE A 86 -1.74 -2.36 -5.17
CA PHE A 86 -1.84 -3.01 -3.86
C PHE A 86 -1.10 -4.36 -3.88
N ILE A 87 -0.35 -4.64 -2.81
CA ILE A 87 0.39 -5.89 -2.62
C ILE A 87 -0.28 -6.72 -1.53
N SER A 88 -0.39 -6.16 -0.33
CA SER A 88 -0.98 -6.79 0.84
C SER A 88 -1.32 -5.73 1.88
N GLY A 89 -2.08 -6.12 2.89
CA GLY A 89 -2.18 -5.33 4.11
C GLY A 89 -2.16 -6.21 5.35
N TYR A 90 -2.03 -5.55 6.49
CA TYR A 90 -2.06 -6.17 7.80
C TYR A 90 -2.84 -5.27 8.76
N GLY A 91 -3.72 -5.86 9.56
CA GLY A 91 -4.53 -5.13 10.53
C GLY A 91 -4.36 -5.68 11.94
N ARG A 92 -4.54 -4.80 12.93
CA ARG A 92 -4.61 -5.13 14.35
C ARG A 92 -5.68 -4.30 15.00
N ALA A 93 -6.43 -4.91 15.89
CA ALA A 93 -7.44 -4.24 16.66
C ALA A 93 -7.33 -4.63 18.13
N TRP A 94 -7.61 -3.66 19.00
CA TRP A 94 -7.57 -3.86 20.43
C TRP A 94 -8.78 -3.25 21.10
N VAL A 95 -9.22 -3.86 22.20
CA VAL A 95 -10.34 -3.38 23.00
C VAL A 95 -9.84 -2.90 24.35
N GLN A 96 -10.27 -1.71 24.76
CA GLN A 96 -10.10 -1.16 26.08
C GLN A 96 -11.46 -1.19 26.80
N GLN A 97 -11.67 -2.19 27.65
CA GLN A 97 -13.01 -2.46 28.20
C GLN A 97 -13.52 -1.37 29.13
N ALA A 98 -12.66 -0.78 29.98
CA ALA A 98 -13.12 0.18 30.99
C ALA A 98 -13.64 1.51 30.38
N GLN A 99 -13.15 1.88 29.20
CA GLN A 99 -13.52 3.10 28.48
C GLN A 99 -14.42 2.80 27.28
N HIS A 100 -14.78 1.53 27.08
CA HIS A 100 -15.59 1.08 25.93
C HIS A 100 -14.99 1.57 24.60
N ARG A 101 -13.69 1.35 24.43
CA ARG A 101 -12.97 1.77 23.21
C ARG A 101 -12.48 0.59 22.40
N VAL A 102 -12.48 0.77 21.09
CA VAL A 102 -11.78 -0.09 20.14
C VAL A 102 -10.73 0.75 19.43
N MET A 103 -9.48 0.29 19.40
CA MET A 103 -8.44 0.85 18.56
C MET A 103 -8.26 -0.08 17.36
N VAL A 104 -8.20 0.48 16.16
CA VAL A 104 -7.91 -0.24 14.92
C VAL A 104 -6.71 0.41 14.25
N GLU A 105 -5.73 -0.42 13.90
CA GLU A 105 -4.60 -0.02 13.06
C GLU A 105 -4.51 -0.93 11.84
N ILE A 106 -4.33 -0.33 10.67
CA ILE A 106 -3.99 -1.08 9.46
C ILE A 106 -2.80 -0.45 8.76
N VAL A 107 -2.05 -1.30 8.09
CA VAL A 107 -1.09 -0.91 7.06
C VAL A 107 -1.46 -1.58 5.75
N VAL A 108 -1.32 -0.82 4.66
CA VAL A 108 -1.54 -1.27 3.30
C VAL A 108 -0.29 -0.96 2.48
N ALA A 109 0.33 -1.99 1.92
CA ALA A 109 1.50 -1.86 1.09
C ALA A 109 1.12 -1.79 -0.39
N PHE A 110 1.68 -0.80 -1.10
CA PHE A 110 1.58 -0.66 -2.54
C PHE A 110 2.94 -0.86 -3.21
N SER A 111 2.94 -1.14 -4.51
CA SER A 111 4.16 -1.28 -5.31
C SER A 111 4.97 0.01 -5.44
N GLY A 112 4.37 1.17 -5.16
CA GLY A 112 5.07 2.45 -5.09
C GLY A 112 4.23 3.56 -4.46
N GLY A 113 4.86 4.69 -4.13
CA GLY A 113 4.22 5.78 -3.38
C GLY A 113 2.99 6.41 -4.05
N ARG A 114 2.87 6.32 -5.38
CA ARG A 114 1.67 6.80 -6.10
C ARG A 114 0.41 6.04 -5.66
N GLY A 115 0.51 4.73 -5.49
CA GLY A 115 -0.62 3.90 -5.04
C GLY A 115 -1.06 4.27 -3.63
N ALA A 116 -0.11 4.44 -2.71
CA ALA A 116 -0.39 4.85 -1.34
C ALA A 116 -1.04 6.25 -1.27
N GLN A 117 -0.56 7.22 -2.05
CA GLN A 117 -1.17 8.55 -2.14
C GLN A 117 -2.58 8.53 -2.76
N ALA A 118 -2.78 7.71 -3.80
CA ALA A 118 -4.08 7.50 -4.41
C ALA A 118 -5.05 6.90 -3.39
N TRP A 119 -4.62 5.90 -2.63
CA TRP A 119 -5.41 5.31 -1.55
C TRP A 119 -5.80 6.35 -0.50
N LEU A 120 -4.85 7.15 0.00
CA LEU A 120 -5.15 8.22 0.98
C LEU A 120 -6.19 9.21 0.46
N THR A 121 -6.03 9.68 -0.78
CA THR A 121 -6.96 10.63 -1.42
C THR A 121 -8.36 10.02 -1.58
N GLN A 122 -8.42 8.75 -1.96
CA GLN A 122 -9.69 8.05 -2.16
C GLN A 122 -10.40 7.74 -0.85
N SER A 123 -9.66 7.43 0.21
CA SER A 123 -10.21 7.26 1.56
C SER A 123 -10.76 8.58 2.10
N LEU A 124 -10.07 9.71 1.92
CA LEU A 124 -10.58 11.03 2.31
C LEU A 124 -11.92 11.33 1.62
N GLN A 125 -12.00 11.09 0.31
CA GLN A 125 -13.23 11.29 -0.45
C GLN A 125 -14.35 10.36 -0.01
N ALA A 126 -14.01 9.12 0.39
CA ALA A 126 -14.98 8.16 0.90
C ALA A 126 -15.55 8.61 2.25
N ASP A 127 -14.68 9.02 3.19
CA ASP A 127 -15.08 9.51 4.50
C ASP A 127 -15.92 10.77 4.38
N GLN A 128 -15.51 11.77 3.59
CA GLN A 128 -16.28 13.00 3.38
C GLN A 128 -17.64 12.77 2.70
N ALA A 129 -17.81 11.65 1.99
CA ALA A 129 -19.09 11.27 1.39
C ALA A 129 -19.95 10.39 2.31
N ASP A 130 -19.41 9.95 3.45
CA ASP A 130 -20.13 9.12 4.40
C ASP A 130 -21.10 9.97 5.24
N PRO A 131 -22.38 9.55 5.40
CA PRO A 131 -23.35 10.28 6.22
C PRO A 131 -22.96 10.47 7.69
N THR A 132 -22.02 9.69 8.21
CA THR A 132 -21.52 9.78 9.59
C THR A 132 -20.39 10.81 9.74
N TYR A 133 -19.80 11.29 8.65
CA TYR A 133 -18.74 12.30 8.70
C TYR A 133 -19.24 13.61 9.32
N GLN A 134 -18.46 14.14 10.25
CA GLN A 134 -18.77 15.38 10.95
C GLN A 134 -17.85 16.51 10.47
N HIS A 135 -16.54 16.32 10.61
CA HIS A 135 -15.53 17.33 10.25
C HIS A 135 -14.14 16.71 10.17
N ALA A 136 -13.20 17.48 9.61
CA ALA A 136 -11.79 17.09 9.53
C ALA A 136 -11.08 17.32 10.88
N LEU A 137 -10.15 16.41 11.21
CA LEU A 137 -9.24 16.55 12.34
C LEU A 137 -7.86 16.91 11.81
N THR A 138 -7.14 17.75 12.56
CA THR A 138 -5.78 18.19 12.22
C THR A 138 -4.76 17.53 13.15
N LEU A 139 -3.60 17.23 12.59
CA LEU A 139 -2.45 16.66 13.29
C LEU A 139 -1.18 17.37 12.83
N GLU A 140 -0.33 17.76 13.76
CA GLU A 140 0.95 18.39 13.41
C GLU A 140 2.04 17.33 13.15
N GLY A 141 3.17 17.71 12.55
CA GLY A 141 4.35 16.84 12.46
C GLY A 141 4.22 15.60 11.56
N ILE A 142 3.16 15.49 10.77
CA ILE A 142 2.97 14.45 9.73
C ILE A 142 2.73 15.14 8.40
N ASP A 143 3.48 14.75 7.37
CA ASP A 143 3.49 15.47 6.09
C ASP A 143 2.27 15.17 5.21
N THR A 144 1.98 13.88 4.99
CA THR A 144 0.94 13.42 4.07
C THR A 144 -0.10 12.61 4.82
N TYR A 145 -1.17 13.27 5.28
CA TYR A 145 -2.23 12.66 6.08
C TYR A 145 -3.58 13.36 5.87
N TYR A 146 -4.64 12.74 6.38
CA TYR A 146 -5.86 13.44 6.77
C TYR A 146 -6.44 12.84 8.05
N GLY A 147 -7.20 13.63 8.79
CA GLY A 147 -7.97 13.17 9.96
C GLY A 147 -9.47 13.41 9.76
N ALA A 148 -10.30 12.53 10.31
CA ALA A 148 -11.75 12.63 10.22
C ALA A 148 -12.42 12.26 11.55
N ARG A 149 -13.42 13.07 11.91
CA ARG A 149 -14.40 12.75 12.95
C ARG A 149 -15.63 12.14 12.29
N LEU A 150 -16.01 10.94 12.74
CA LEU A 150 -17.26 10.28 12.34
C LEU A 150 -18.16 10.04 13.56
N SER A 151 -19.47 10.11 13.36
CA SER A 151 -20.45 9.73 14.35
C SER A 151 -21.72 9.17 13.72
N ASP A 152 -22.16 8.01 14.21
CA ASP A 152 -23.43 7.39 13.82
C ASP A 152 -24.49 7.61 14.89
N LEU A 153 -25.56 8.33 14.53
CA LEU A 153 -26.72 8.64 15.38
C LEU A 153 -26.36 9.19 16.78
N SER A 154 -25.18 9.82 16.93
CA SER A 154 -24.62 10.25 18.22
C SER A 154 -24.48 9.11 19.25
N ARG A 155 -24.42 7.86 18.80
CA ARG A 155 -24.23 6.66 19.64
C ARG A 155 -22.82 6.11 19.54
N TYR A 156 -22.21 6.23 18.37
CA TYR A 156 -20.84 5.80 18.15
C TYR A 156 -20.04 6.99 17.62
N PHE A 157 -18.81 7.08 18.08
CA PHE A 157 -17.88 8.12 17.72
C PHE A 157 -16.58 7.47 17.28
N ALA A 158 -16.02 7.95 16.18
CA ALA A 158 -14.71 7.52 15.71
C ALA A 158 -13.87 8.73 15.33
N ASP A 159 -12.63 8.73 15.82
CA ASP A 159 -11.57 9.59 15.31
C ASP A 159 -10.64 8.69 14.50
N ALA A 160 -10.41 9.04 13.24
CA ALA A 160 -9.54 8.29 12.34
C ALA A 160 -8.51 9.22 11.73
N PHE A 161 -7.26 8.78 11.70
CA PHE A 161 -6.17 9.42 10.98
C PHE A 161 -5.57 8.44 10.01
N LEU A 162 -5.42 8.87 8.77
CA LEU A 162 -4.76 8.10 7.73
C LEU A 162 -3.56 8.90 7.25
N PHE A 163 -2.44 8.22 7.01
CA PHE A 163 -1.24 8.85 6.48
C PHE A 163 -0.49 7.93 5.53
N VAL A 164 0.43 8.52 4.75
CA VAL A 164 1.30 7.79 3.82
C VAL A 164 2.75 7.99 4.22
N LYS A 165 3.53 6.91 4.18
CA LYS A 165 4.99 6.95 4.32
C LYS A 165 5.62 6.00 3.29
N GLY A 166 6.32 6.58 2.32
CA GLY A 166 6.88 5.81 1.20
C GLY A 166 5.79 5.19 0.32
N ASN A 167 5.79 3.86 0.22
CA ASN A 167 4.82 3.07 -0.53
C ASN A 167 3.71 2.46 0.35
N ASP A 168 3.67 2.84 1.62
CA ASP A 168 2.74 2.29 2.60
C ASP A 168 1.72 3.34 3.04
N GLY A 169 0.45 2.93 3.09
CA GLY A 169 -0.64 3.69 3.69
C GLY A 169 -0.99 3.13 5.06
N PHE A 170 -1.25 3.99 6.03
CA PHE A 170 -1.60 3.64 7.39
C PHE A 170 -2.94 4.24 7.78
N LEU A 171 -3.70 3.55 8.62
CA LEU A 171 -4.88 4.08 9.31
C LEU A 171 -4.75 3.74 10.79
N VAL A 172 -5.05 4.73 11.62
CA VAL A 172 -5.19 4.59 13.07
C VAL A 172 -6.55 5.16 13.44
N SER A 173 -7.39 4.38 14.11
CA SER A 173 -8.72 4.83 14.53
C SER A 173 -9.08 4.37 15.92
N THR A 174 -9.62 5.28 16.72
CA THR A 174 -10.27 4.95 17.99
C THR A 174 -11.77 5.11 17.85
N ILE A 175 -12.53 4.12 18.30
CA ILE A 175 -13.99 4.10 18.29
C ILE A 175 -14.50 3.92 19.71
N SER A 176 -15.60 4.60 20.05
CA SER A 176 -16.28 4.45 21.35
C SER A 176 -17.79 4.62 21.20
N ASP A 177 -18.54 4.08 22.17
CA ASP A 177 -19.95 4.36 22.39
C ASP A 177 -20.19 5.68 23.16
N SER A 178 -19.12 6.43 23.45
CA SER A 178 -19.16 7.72 24.12
C SER A 178 -18.33 8.77 23.38
N ASP A 179 -18.75 10.04 23.47
CA ASP A 179 -17.99 11.18 22.94
C ASP A 179 -16.87 11.57 23.92
N SER A 180 -15.99 10.62 24.21
CA SER A 180 -14.87 10.82 25.13
C SER A 180 -13.59 10.25 24.56
N LEU A 181 -13.37 10.40 23.25
CA LEU A 181 -12.17 9.86 22.59
C LEU A 181 -10.88 10.59 23.00
N GLY A 182 -10.97 11.89 23.31
CA GLY A 182 -9.81 12.73 23.57
C GLY A 182 -8.81 12.68 22.42
N ASP A 183 -7.52 12.73 22.74
CA ASP A 183 -6.45 12.70 21.73
C ASP A 183 -5.96 11.28 21.40
N SER A 184 -6.73 10.23 21.75
CA SER A 184 -6.25 8.84 21.69
C SER A 184 -5.75 8.42 20.30
N ALA A 185 -6.53 8.71 19.24
CA ALA A 185 -6.15 8.37 17.87
C ALA A 185 -4.98 9.24 17.39
N ALA A 186 -4.99 10.53 17.72
CA ALA A 186 -3.92 11.47 17.36
C ALA A 186 -2.57 11.06 17.96
N MET A 187 -2.52 10.78 19.26
CA MET A 187 -1.32 10.32 19.95
C MET A 187 -0.78 9.02 19.36
N GLN A 188 -1.68 8.05 19.12
CA GLN A 188 -1.26 6.77 18.55
C GLN A 188 -0.79 6.92 17.10
N THR A 189 -1.35 7.87 16.34
CA THR A 189 -0.89 8.18 14.98
C THR A 189 0.54 8.70 14.97
N HIS A 190 0.93 9.52 15.94
CA HIS A 190 2.33 9.95 16.08
C HIS A 190 3.27 8.77 16.39
N VAL A 191 2.85 7.87 17.29
CA VAL A 191 3.63 6.65 17.61
C VAL A 191 3.79 5.78 16.36
N GLN A 192 2.70 5.56 15.62
CA GLN A 192 2.71 4.78 14.39
C GLN A 192 3.57 5.44 13.31
N TYR A 193 3.48 6.75 13.13
CA TYR A 193 4.28 7.49 12.15
C TYR A 193 5.79 7.44 12.47
N ALA A 194 6.14 7.55 13.75
CA ALA A 194 7.53 7.44 14.20
C ALA A 194 8.10 6.04 14.00
N LYS A 195 7.29 4.99 14.23
CA LYS A 195 7.68 3.59 14.04
C LYS A 195 7.77 3.19 12.56
N ALA A 196 6.88 3.70 11.72
CA ALA A 196 6.78 3.29 10.33
C ALA A 196 8.13 3.51 9.59
N PRO A 197 8.60 2.54 8.78
CA PRO A 197 9.80 2.73 7.97
C PRO A 197 9.57 3.85 6.93
N ALA A 198 10.66 4.40 6.38
CA ALA A 198 10.54 5.37 5.29
C ALA A 198 9.86 4.78 4.04
N TYR A 199 10.02 3.46 3.84
CA TYR A 199 9.40 2.65 2.80
C TYR A 199 9.58 1.16 3.14
N THR A 200 8.61 0.31 2.80
CA THR A 200 8.79 -1.15 2.77
C THR A 200 9.41 -1.63 1.46
N ILE A 201 9.22 -0.89 0.37
CA ILE A 201 9.84 -1.12 -0.94
C ILE A 201 10.69 0.12 -1.30
N PRO A 202 12.01 -0.01 -1.50
CA PRO A 202 12.85 1.12 -1.89
C PRO A 202 12.36 1.79 -3.19
N PRO A 203 12.49 3.12 -3.34
CA PRO A 203 12.04 3.84 -4.54
C PRO A 203 12.62 3.31 -5.87
N SER A 204 13.79 2.69 -5.85
CA SER A 204 14.40 2.02 -7.02
C SER A 204 13.63 0.79 -7.51
N GLY A 205 12.80 0.19 -6.65
CA GLY A 205 11.91 -0.93 -6.96
C GLY A 205 10.51 -0.51 -7.41
N TRP A 206 10.18 0.79 -7.37
CA TRP A 206 8.83 1.26 -7.72
C TRP A 206 8.57 1.21 -9.23
N PRO A 207 7.30 1.03 -9.66
CA PRO A 207 6.93 1.15 -11.06
C PRO A 207 7.34 2.50 -11.66
N GLY A 208 8.07 2.45 -12.79
CA GLY A 208 8.58 3.65 -13.46
C GLY A 208 9.86 4.23 -12.87
N ALA A 209 10.49 3.57 -11.88
CA ALA A 209 11.83 3.92 -11.44
C ALA A 209 12.80 3.84 -12.63
N ALA A 210 13.62 4.88 -12.78
CA ALA A 210 14.68 4.91 -13.80
C ALA A 210 15.64 3.75 -13.52
N ARG A 211 15.61 2.72 -14.35
CA ARG A 211 16.65 1.68 -14.32
C ARG A 211 17.94 2.33 -14.81
N PRO A 212 19.06 2.24 -14.07
CA PRO A 212 20.33 2.64 -14.63
C PRO A 212 20.54 1.84 -15.92
N TRP A 213 20.65 2.55 -17.03
CA TRP A 213 20.79 2.00 -18.37
C TRP A 213 22.01 1.05 -18.50
N LEU A 214 22.96 1.14 -17.57
CA LEU A 214 24.07 0.23 -17.37
C LEU A 214 23.89 -0.58 -16.07
N SER A 215 23.31 -1.78 -16.18
CA SER A 215 23.52 -2.82 -15.17
C SER A 215 24.65 -3.74 -15.64
N LEU A 216 25.42 -4.33 -14.70
CA LEU A 216 26.45 -5.34 -15.01
C LEU A 216 25.86 -6.55 -15.78
N GLU A 217 24.57 -6.83 -15.63
CA GLU A 217 23.86 -7.85 -16.40
C GLU A 217 23.60 -7.42 -17.85
N ASN A 218 23.21 -6.17 -18.09
CA ASN A 218 23.06 -5.62 -19.44
C ASN A 218 24.42 -5.50 -20.15
N LEU A 219 25.50 -5.21 -19.42
CA LEU A 219 26.86 -5.23 -19.97
C LEU A 219 27.31 -6.62 -20.41
N LYS A 220 26.90 -7.69 -19.71
CA LYS A 220 27.17 -9.08 -20.13
C LYS A 220 26.35 -9.46 -21.37
N GLN A 221 25.12 -8.98 -21.47
CA GLN A 221 24.25 -9.24 -22.62
C GLN A 221 24.72 -8.49 -23.87
N VAL A 222 25.13 -7.22 -23.72
CA VAL A 222 25.74 -6.43 -24.79
C VAL A 222 27.14 -6.94 -25.15
N ALA A 223 27.94 -7.43 -24.20
CA ALA A 223 29.23 -8.06 -24.48
C ALA A 223 29.10 -9.42 -25.20
N GLY A 224 28.00 -10.13 -24.96
CA GLY A 224 27.64 -11.36 -25.69
C GLY A 224 27.31 -11.10 -27.16
N ASP A 225 26.57 -10.02 -27.45
CA ASP A 225 26.18 -9.65 -28.83
C ASP A 225 27.22 -8.78 -29.57
N ALA A 226 28.11 -8.09 -28.85
CA ALA A 226 29.13 -7.23 -29.45
C ALA A 226 30.21 -7.99 -30.23
N THR A 227 30.39 -9.30 -30.01
CA THR A 227 31.35 -10.10 -30.78
C THR A 227 30.90 -10.42 -32.21
N ALA A 228 29.59 -10.36 -32.53
CA ALA A 228 29.10 -10.52 -33.89
C ALA A 228 29.05 -9.19 -34.68
N ALA A 229 28.68 -8.09 -34.01
CA ALA A 229 28.58 -6.77 -34.64
C ALA A 229 29.95 -6.15 -35.00
N LEU A 230 31.00 -6.44 -34.22
CA LEU A 230 32.36 -5.95 -34.52
C LEU A 230 33.00 -6.67 -35.71
N VAL A 231 32.66 -7.95 -35.94
CA VAL A 231 33.14 -8.74 -37.09
C VAL A 231 32.41 -8.35 -38.38
N ALA A 232 31.11 -8.07 -38.32
CA ALA A 232 30.34 -7.65 -39.50
C ALA A 232 30.74 -6.25 -39.99
N THR A 233 30.98 -5.30 -39.08
CA THR A 233 31.38 -3.92 -39.44
C THR A 233 32.81 -3.87 -39.99
N THR A 234 33.73 -4.65 -39.45
CA THR A 234 35.10 -4.77 -39.99
C THR A 234 35.11 -5.46 -41.36
N ALA A 235 34.32 -6.52 -41.57
CA ALA A 235 34.20 -7.18 -42.88
C ALA A 235 33.61 -6.26 -43.97
N LEU A 236 32.58 -5.46 -43.64
CA LEU A 236 31.98 -4.47 -44.55
C LEU A 236 32.93 -3.32 -44.87
N ALA A 237 33.69 -2.82 -43.90
CA ALA A 237 34.71 -1.80 -44.11
C ALA A 237 35.86 -2.32 -45.00
N TRP A 238 36.31 -3.56 -44.79
CA TRP A 238 37.33 -4.20 -45.64
C TRP A 238 36.86 -4.42 -47.08
N LEU A 239 35.61 -4.85 -47.28
CA LEU A 239 35.01 -4.99 -48.62
C LEU A 239 34.94 -3.64 -49.36
N LEU A 240 34.59 -2.56 -48.67
CA LEU A 240 34.58 -1.20 -49.23
C LEU A 240 35.98 -0.73 -49.65
N VAL A 241 37.00 -0.98 -48.83
CA VAL A 241 38.40 -0.64 -49.14
C VAL A 241 38.91 -1.45 -50.35
N ILE A 242 38.55 -2.73 -50.45
CA ILE A 242 38.93 -3.60 -51.58
C ILE A 242 38.24 -3.12 -52.88
N VAL A 243 36.95 -2.79 -52.83
CA VAL A 243 36.21 -2.29 -54.01
C VAL A 243 36.74 -0.93 -54.48
N LEU A 244 37.05 -0.02 -53.55
CA LEU A 244 37.59 1.30 -53.87
C LEU A 244 39.04 1.24 -54.41
N SER A 245 39.87 0.34 -53.89
CA SER A 245 41.24 0.13 -54.38
C SER A 245 41.27 -0.56 -55.75
N MET A 246 40.37 -1.50 -56.03
CA MET A 246 40.21 -2.08 -57.37
C MET A 246 39.71 -1.05 -58.40
N ARG A 247 38.80 -0.15 -58.01
CA ARG A 247 38.34 0.96 -58.87
C ARG A 247 39.43 1.97 -59.19
N ARG A 248 40.31 2.29 -58.23
CA ARG A 248 41.48 3.17 -58.46
C ARG A 248 42.50 2.55 -59.41
N ARG A 249 42.78 1.24 -59.29
CA ARG A 249 43.71 0.55 -60.20
C ARG A 249 43.18 0.45 -61.64
N ARG A 250 41.86 0.33 -61.84
CA ARG A 250 41.27 0.34 -63.20
C ARG A 250 41.24 1.72 -63.87
N ARG A 251 41.26 2.81 -63.08
CA ARG A 251 41.35 4.18 -63.61
C ARG A 251 42.77 4.64 -63.94
N ALA A 252 43.80 3.93 -63.46
CA ALA A 252 45.21 4.25 -63.73
C ALA A 252 45.79 3.54 -64.97
N VAL A 253 44.99 2.75 -65.70
CA VAL A 253 45.42 2.03 -66.92
C VAL A 253 44.81 2.64 -68.19
N VAL A 254 44.01 3.70 -68.07
CA VAL A 254 43.53 4.51 -69.21
C VAL A 254 43.84 5.96 -68.90
N GLY A 255 45.09 6.34 -69.16
CA GLY A 255 45.66 7.68 -68.98
C GLY A 255 47.08 7.67 -69.50
#